data_AF-A0AAW7VYN0-F1
#
_entry.id   AF-A0AAW7VYN0-F1
#
_cell.length_a   1.000
_cell.length_b   1.000
_cell.length_c   1.000
_cell.angle_alpha   90.00
_cell.angle_beta   90.00
_cell.angle_gamma   90.00
#
_symmetry.space_group_name_H-M   'P 1'
#
loop_
_entity.id
_entity.type
_entity.pdbx_description
1 polymer ?
#
loop_
_entity_poly.entity_id
_entity_poly.type
_entity_poly.pdbx_seq_one_letter_code
_entity_poly.pdbx_strand_id
1 'polypeptide(L)' 'MVYDVMREAANWLQGEYLARERAAQDATEKQRWRDAQYRVDDDVRAVDPQDKDLVRAKTDEFTRLREALPPVGENS' A
#
# COMPACT_ATOMS: atom_id res chain seq x y z
N MET A 1 6.58 17.41 -0.34
CA MET A 1 7.58 16.98 0.66
C MET A 1 7.72 15.46 0.60
N VAL A 2 8.79 14.85 1.13
CA VAL A 2 8.97 13.37 1.10
C VAL A 2 7.78 12.64 1.75
N TYR A 3 7.18 13.23 2.79
CA TYR A 3 5.94 12.72 3.39
C TYR A 3 4.76 12.68 2.41
N ASP A 4 4.62 13.67 1.52
CA ASP A 4 3.57 13.67 0.50
C ASP A 4 3.81 12.54 -0.52
N VAL A 5 5.08 12.30 -0.89
CA VAL A 5 5.44 11.17 -1.78
C VAL A 5 5.13 9.83 -1.11
N MET A 6 5.42 9.69 0.20
CA MET A 6 5.02 8.52 0.98
C MET A 6 3.49 8.32 0.96
N ARG A 7 2.72 9.39 1.18
CA ARG A 7 1.25 9.37 1.17
C ARG A 7 0.69 8.99 -0.21
N GLU A 8 1.27 9.51 -1.28
CA GLU A 8 0.88 9.15 -2.65
C GLU A 8 1.11 7.67 -2.95
N ALA A 9 2.28 7.13 -2.55
CA ALA A 9 2.56 5.71 -2.69
C ALA A 9 1.59 4.84 -1.87
N ALA A 10 1.29 5.23 -0.63
CA ALA A 10 0.31 4.55 0.21
C ALA A 10 -1.09 4.56 -0.40
N ASN A 11 -1.55 5.71 -0.90
CA ASN A 11 -2.87 5.84 -1.55
C ASN A 11 -2.96 4.95 -2.79
N TRP A 12 -1.89 4.86 -3.58
CA TRP A 12 -1.84 3.95 -4.72
C TRP A 12 -1.99 2.49 -4.28
N LEU A 13 -1.24 2.06 -3.25
CA LEU A 13 -1.32 0.71 -2.69
C LEU A 13 -2.73 0.38 -2.20
N GLN A 14 -3.39 1.32 -1.51
CA GLN A 14 -4.77 1.15 -1.07
C GLN A 14 -5.74 0.92 -2.23
N GLY A 15 -5.62 1.71 -3.29
CA GLY A 15 -6.43 1.54 -4.49
C GLY A 15 -6.23 0.18 -5.14
N GLU A 16 -4.98 -0.25 -5.28
CA GLU A 16 -4.61 -1.55 -5.86
C GLU A 16 -5.14 -2.72 -5.02
N TYR A 17 -4.95 -2.68 -3.70
CA TYR A 17 -5.47 -3.72 -2.81
C TYR A 17 -7.00 -3.74 -2.77
N LEU A 18 -7.67 -2.59 -2.83
CA LEU A 18 -9.14 -2.54 -2.92
C LEU A 18 -9.64 -3.15 -4.24
N ALA A 19 -8.96 -2.89 -5.35
CA ALA A 19 -9.31 -3.49 -6.63
C ALA A 19 -9.17 -5.02 -6.60
N ARG A 20 -8.08 -5.53 -6.00
CA ARG A 20 -7.83 -6.95 -5.81
C ARG A 20 -8.81 -7.61 -4.84
N GLU A 21 -9.17 -6.94 -3.74
CA GLU A 21 -10.22 -7.39 -2.83
C GLU A 21 -11.56 -7.56 -3.57
N ARG A 22 -11.88 -6.63 -4.48
CA ARG A 22 -13.11 -6.69 -5.29
C ARG A 22 -13.07 -7.79 -6.35
N ALA A 23 -11.90 -8.09 -6.90
CA ALA A 23 -11.69 -9.12 -7.92
C ALA A 23 -11.52 -10.54 -7.34
N ALA A 24 -11.20 -10.65 -6.04
CA ALA A 24 -10.95 -11.92 -5.36
C ALA A 24 -12.15 -12.87 -5.48
N GLN A 25 -11.88 -14.13 -5.81
CA GLN A 25 -12.92 -15.14 -6.06
C GLN A 25 -13.34 -15.90 -4.81
N ASP A 26 -12.51 -15.84 -3.75
CA ASP A 26 -12.78 -16.49 -2.48
C ASP A 26 -12.55 -15.56 -1.27
N ALA A 27 -13.08 -15.98 -0.13
CA ALA A 27 -13.05 -15.21 1.10
C ALA A 27 -11.63 -15.06 1.68
N THR A 28 -10.74 -16.03 1.44
CA THR A 28 -9.37 -16.01 1.95
C THR A 28 -8.54 -14.96 1.21
N GLU A 29 -8.62 -14.95 -0.12
CA GLU A 29 -7.98 -13.95 -0.95
C GLU A 29 -8.53 -12.55 -0.65
N LYS A 30 -9.85 -12.43 -0.52
CA LYS A 30 -10.50 -11.18 -0.14
C LYS A 30 -9.98 -10.64 1.20
N GLN A 31 -9.91 -11.49 2.22
CA GLN A 31 -9.41 -11.10 3.54
C GLN A 31 -7.93 -10.70 3.48
N ARG A 32 -7.10 -11.40 2.69
CA ARG A 32 -5.69 -11.04 2.50
C ARG A 32 -5.53 -9.61 1.98
N TRP A 33 -6.29 -9.22 0.96
CA TRP A 33 -6.21 -7.87 0.40
C TRP A 33 -6.77 -6.81 1.34
N ARG A 34 -7.79 -7.16 2.12
CA ARG A 34 -8.30 -6.29 3.19
C ARG A 34 -7.28 -6.05 4.29
N ASP A 35 -6.61 -7.10 4.76
CA ASP A 35 -5.55 -6.99 5.78
C ASP A 35 -4.38 -6.15 5.28
N ALA A 36 -4.04 -6.26 3.99
CA ALA A 36 -3.01 -5.44 3.36
C ALA A 36 -3.38 -3.94 3.37
N GLN A 37 -4.64 -3.59 3.11
CA GLN A 37 -5.12 -2.20 3.22
C GLN A 37 -4.97 -1.67 4.66
N TYR A 38 -5.40 -2.44 5.66
CA TYR A 38 -5.29 -2.03 7.05
C TYR A 38 -3.84 -1.82 7.49
N ARG A 39 -2.91 -2.69 7.07
CA ARG A 39 -1.48 -2.50 7.36
C ARG A 39 -0.92 -1.21 6.79
N VAL A 40 -1.27 -0.86 5.55
CA VAL A 40 -0.83 0.41 4.95
C VAL A 40 -1.42 1.61 5.71
N ASP A 41 -2.70 1.54 6.09
CA ASP A 41 -3.34 2.58 6.90
C ASP A 41 -2.66 2.78 8.26
N ASP A 42 -2.39 1.67 8.97
CA ASP A 42 -1.73 1.70 10.27
C ASP A 42 -0.29 2.22 10.17
N ASP A 43 0.46 1.79 9.15
CA ASP A 43 1.80 2.28 8.89
C ASP A 43 1.82 3.79 8.64
N VAL A 44 0.92 4.31 7.80
CA VAL A 44 0.83 5.76 7.53
C VAL A 44 0.51 6.54 8.81
N ARG A 45 -0.39 6.02 9.66
CA ARG A 45 -0.76 6.67 10.93
C ARG A 45 0.37 6.66 11.96
N ALA A 46 1.25 5.66 11.92
CA ALA A 46 2.37 5.52 12.83
C ALA A 46 3.57 6.43 12.48
N VAL A 47 3.61 6.98 11.27
CA VAL A 47 4.71 7.85 10.83
C VAL A 47 4.55 9.27 11.37
N ASP A 48 5.52 9.72 12.16
CA ASP A 48 5.70 11.15 12.46
C ASP A 48 6.24 11.88 11.21
N PRO A 49 5.51 12.87 10.64
CA PRO A 49 5.96 13.61 9.47
C PRO A 49 7.25 14.41 9.68
N GLN A 50 7.64 14.68 10.94
CA GLN A 50 8.87 15.40 11.29
C GLN A 50 10.09 14.48 11.37
N ASP A 51 9.88 13.17 11.54
CA ASP A 51 10.93 12.17 11.51
C ASP A 51 11.30 11.84 10.04
N LYS A 52 12.29 12.57 9.52
CA LYS A 52 12.70 12.47 8.12
C LYS A 52 13.24 11.08 7.76
N ASP A 53 13.85 10.37 8.71
CA ASP A 53 14.43 9.05 8.45
C ASP A 53 13.33 8.00 8.38
N LEU A 54 12.36 8.06 9.30
CA LEU A 54 11.18 7.20 9.26
C LEU A 54 10.34 7.43 8.00
N VAL A 55 10.11 8.69 7.64
CA VAL A 55 9.38 9.05 6.41
C VAL A 55 10.08 8.47 5.19
N ARG A 56 11.41 8.61 5.07
CA ARG A 56 12.18 8.03 3.94
C ARG A 56 12.11 6.52 3.91
N ALA A 57 12.28 5.86 5.06
CA ALA A 57 12.21 4.41 5.15
C ALA A 57 10.84 3.88 4.68
N LYS A 58 9.75 4.55 5.10
CA LYS A 58 8.39 4.18 4.67
C LYS A 58 8.10 4.55 3.22
N THR A 59 8.65 5.65 2.70
CA THR A 59 8.60 5.92 1.25
C THR A 59 9.22 4.78 0.45
N ASP A 60 10.44 4.37 0.79
CA ASP A 60 11.16 3.30 0.09
C ASP A 60 10.41 1.96 0.18
N GLU A 61 9.85 1.63 1.35
CA GLU A 61 9.04 0.44 1.55
C GLU A 61 7.80 0.44 0.64
N PHE A 62 7.01 1.52 0.63
CA PHE A 62 5.81 1.60 -0.19
C PHE A 62 6.12 1.64 -1.68
N THR A 63 7.21 2.29 -2.09
CA THR A 63 7.66 2.27 -3.50
C THR A 63 8.02 0.86 -3.94
N ARG A 64 8.76 0.09 -3.13
CA ARG A 64 9.09 -1.31 -3.44
C ARG A 64 7.86 -2.20 -3.50
N LEU A 65 6.91 -2.02 -2.58
CA LEU A 65 5.64 -2.76 -2.61
C LEU A 65 4.86 -2.47 -3.89
N ARG A 66 4.81 -1.20 -4.32
CA ARG A 66 4.19 -0.80 -5.58
C ARG A 66 4.85 -1.46 -6.78
N GLU A 67 6.19 -1.47 -6.83
CA GLU A 67 6.94 -2.08 -7.93
C GLU A 67 6.81 -3.61 -7.98
N ALA A 68 6.63 -4.25 -6.82
CA ALA A 68 6.43 -5.69 -6.72
C ALA A 68 5.00 -6.14 -7.08
N LEU A 69 4.03 -5.23 -7.10
CA LEU A 69 2.65 -5.52 -7.48
C LEU A 69 2.48 -5.26 -8.98
N PRO A 70 2.27 -6.31 -9.81
CA PRO A 70 1.87 -6.09 -11.19
C PRO A 70 0.49 -5.40 -11.20
N PRO A 71 0.21 -4.50 -12.14
CA PRO A 71 -1.10 -3.87 -12.24
C PRO A 71 -2.22 -4.91 -12.40
N VAL A 72 -3.39 -4.63 -11.83
CA VAL A 72 -4.59 -5.47 -12.02
C VAL A 72 -4.85 -5.67 -13.52
N GLY A 73 -4.70 -6.92 -14.00
CA GLY A 73 -5.00 -7.33 -15.37
C GLY A 73 -3.86 -8.04 -16.12
N GLU A 74 -2.61 -7.97 -15.65
CA GLU A 74 -1.46 -8.61 -16.34
C GLU A 74 -1.29 -10.12 -16.04
N ASN A 75 -2.18 -10.73 -15.26
CA ASN A 75 -2.30 -12.18 -15.12
C ASN A 75 -3.61 -12.68 -15.74
N SER A 76 -3.84 -12.31 -17.02
CA SER A 76 -4.92 -12.90 -17.83
C SER A 76 -4.52 -14.27 -18.35
#